data_AF-A0A932PBV0-F1
#
_entry.id   AF-A0A932PBV0-F1
#
_cell.length_a   1.000
_cell.length_b   1.000
_cell.length_c   1.000
_cell.angle_alpha   90.00
_cell.angle_beta   90.00
_cell.angle_gamma   90.00
#
_symmetry.space_group_name_H-M   'P 1'
#
loop_
_entity.id
_entity.type
_entity.pdbx_description
1 polymer ?
#
loop_
_entity_poly.entity_id
_entity_poly.type
_entity_poly.pdbx_seq_one_letter_code
_entity_poly.pdbx_strand_id
1 'polypeptide(L)'
;MVASGGTNRVFMKRLCRLTYCFSKKLANLEAAFAMYAAYYNFCWQTRKPGKSRKRRPTAAMMAGLAGHVWSFDELFLAALTNV
;
A
#
# COMPACT_ATOMS: atom_id res chain seq x y z
N MET A 1 -7.54 3.87 6.94
CA MET A 1 -8.24 2.64 6.52
C MET A 1 -7.21 1.61 6.07
N VAL A 2 -6.26 1.27 6.95
CA VAL A 2 -5.16 0.36 6.60
C VAL A 2 -5.73 -1.05 6.52
N ALA A 3 -5.40 -1.72 5.42
CA ALA A 3 -5.66 -3.11 5.09
C ALA A 3 -5.68 -4.02 6.32
N SER A 4 -6.70 -4.90 6.39
CA SER A 4 -6.85 -5.87 7.48
C SER A 4 -5.57 -6.68 7.67
N GLY A 5 -5.32 -7.19 8.88
CA GLY A 5 -4.11 -7.96 9.17
C GLY A 5 -3.89 -9.15 8.21
N GLY A 6 -4.97 -9.72 7.67
CA GLY A 6 -4.91 -10.77 6.64
C GLY A 6 -4.35 -10.28 5.31
N THR A 7 -4.81 -9.13 4.81
CA THR A 7 -4.32 -8.56 3.54
C THR A 7 -2.83 -8.20 3.62
N ASN A 8 -2.37 -7.60 4.72
CA ASN A 8 -0.95 -7.23 4.86
C ASN A 8 -0.04 -8.46 4.82
N ARG A 9 -0.45 -9.56 5.47
CA ARG A 9 0.31 -10.82 5.51
C ARG A 9 0.35 -11.53 4.15
N VAL A 10 -0.73 -11.46 3.38
CA VAL A 10 -0.78 -12.07 2.04
C VAL A 10 0.11 -11.30 1.05
N PHE A 11 0.08 -9.96 1.08
CA PHE A 11 0.88 -9.15 0.17
C PHE A 11 2.36 -9.06 0.58
N MET A 12 2.66 -9.17 1.88
CA MET A 12 4.03 -9.16 2.40
C MET A 12 4.38 -10.47 3.09
N LYS A 13 5.12 -11.33 2.39
CA LYS A 13 5.64 -12.60 2.95
C LYS A 13 6.50 -12.40 4.21
N ARG A 14 7.10 -11.22 4.40
CA ARG A 14 7.89 -10.87 5.59
C ARG A 14 7.09 -10.87 6.90
N LEU A 15 5.76 -10.74 6.83
CA LEU A 15 4.85 -10.77 7.98
C LEU A 15 4.23 -12.17 8.21
N CYS A 16 4.51 -13.14 7.33
CA CYS A 16 4.05 -14.52 7.47
C CYS A 16 5.03 -15.36 8.27
N ARG A 17 4.48 -16.20 9.16
CA ARG A 17 5.24 -17.20 9.92
C ARG A 17 5.77 -18.29 8.96
N LEU A 18 6.94 -18.85 9.27
CA LEU A 18 7.58 -19.93 8.48
C LEU A 18 7.98 -19.54 7.05
N THR A 19 8.44 -18.31 6.82
CA THR A 19 9.02 -17.93 5.51
C THR A 19 10.50 -17.55 5.67
N TYR A 20 11.31 -17.87 4.66
CA TYR A 20 12.74 -17.50 4.63
C TYR A 20 12.98 -16.01 4.36
N CYS A 21 11.91 -15.22 4.18
CA CYS A 21 11.97 -13.81 3.83
C CYS A 21 12.14 -12.88 5.05
N PHE A 22 12.73 -13.37 6.15
CA PHE A 22 12.96 -12.58 7.35
C PHE A 22 14.22 -11.73 7.20
N SER A 23 14.10 -10.41 7.42
CA SER A 23 15.26 -9.53 7.51
C SER A 23 15.65 -9.34 8.97
N LYS A 24 16.94 -9.46 9.29
CA LYS A 24 17.46 -9.26 10.65
C LYS A 24 17.43 -7.78 11.08
N LYS A 25 17.45 -6.85 10.12
CA LYS A 25 17.41 -5.40 10.40
C LYS A 25 15.98 -4.90 10.36
N LEU A 26 15.53 -4.28 11.44
CA LEU A 26 14.18 -3.75 11.60
C LEU A 26 13.88 -2.63 10.57
N ALA A 27 14.86 -1.77 10.28
CA ALA A 27 14.73 -0.71 9.27
C ALA A 27 14.30 -1.21 7.89
N ASN A 28 14.74 -2.41 7.48
CA ASN A 28 14.35 -2.99 6.19
C ASN A 28 12.89 -3.46 6.17
N LEU A 29 12.37 -3.88 7.32
CA LEU A 29 10.96 -4.25 7.47
C LEU A 29 10.08 -3.00 7.46
N GLU A 30 10.50 -1.95 8.17
CA GLU A 30 9.81 -0.65 8.18
C GLU A 30 9.74 -0.04 6.79
N ALA A 31 10.86 0.04 6.07
CA ALA A 31 10.88 0.57 4.70
C ALA A 31 9.95 -0.20 3.76
N ALA A 32 9.95 -1.55 3.83
CA ALA A 32 9.06 -2.37 3.02
C ALA A 32 7.58 -2.19 3.39
N PHE A 33 7.27 -2.07 4.68
CA PHE A 33 5.90 -1.83 5.13
C PHE A 33 5.40 -0.44 4.75
N ALA A 34 6.24 0.59 4.90
CA ALA A 34 5.92 1.96 4.51
C ALA A 34 5.61 2.04 3.02
N MET A 35 6.43 1.40 2.18
CA MET A 35 6.20 1.36 0.74
C MET A 35 4.92 0.61 0.36
N TYR A 36 4.62 -0.51 1.03
CA TYR A 36 3.35 -1.22 0.85
C TYR A 36 2.14 -0.35 1.26
N ALA A 37 2.22 0.30 2.42
CA ALA A 37 1.15 1.15 2.93
C ALA A 37 0.89 2.36 2.01
N ALA A 38 1.96 2.98 1.49
CA ALA A 38 1.85 4.04 0.49
C ALA A 38 1.15 3.54 -0.76
N TYR A 39 1.62 2.43 -1.36
CA TYR A 39 1.02 1.86 -2.56
C TYR A 39 -0.48 1.53 -2.38
N TYR A 40 -0.84 0.92 -1.25
CA TYR A 40 -2.22 0.52 -0.97
C TYR A 40 -3.16 1.72 -0.77
N ASN A 41 -2.65 2.84 -0.24
CA ASN A 41 -3.46 4.02 0.03
C ASN A 41 -3.60 4.96 -1.19
N PHE A 42 -2.54 5.09 -1.99
CA PHE A 42 -2.46 6.07 -3.09
C PHE A 42 -2.74 5.48 -4.47
N CYS A 43 -2.29 4.26 -4.76
CA CYS A 43 -2.39 3.65 -6.10
C CYS A 43 -3.50 2.59 -6.19
N TRP A 44 -3.74 1.84 -5.12
CA TRP A 44 -4.68 0.71 -5.16
C TRP A 44 -6.15 1.17 -5.19
N GLN A 45 -6.82 0.91 -6.30
CA GLN A 45 -8.26 1.14 -6.44
C GLN A 45 -9.05 -0.16 -6.33
N THR A 46 -9.76 -0.33 -5.22
CA THR A 46 -10.67 -1.46 -5.04
C THR A 46 -11.95 -1.26 -5.85
N ARG A 47 -12.47 -2.33 -6.45
CA ARG A 47 -13.74 -2.32 -7.17
C ARG A 47 -14.91 -2.09 -6.21
N LYS A 48 -15.94 -1.35 -6.61
CA LYS A 48 -17.18 -1.26 -5.80
C LYS A 48 -17.83 -2.66 -5.70
N PRO A 49 -18.30 -3.07 -4.51
CA PRO A 49 -19.06 -4.32 -4.38
C PRO A 49 -20.33 -4.26 -5.24
N GLY A 50 -20.57 -5.29 -6.07
CA GLY A 50 -21.69 -5.41 -7.01
C GLY A 50 -21.29 -5.73 -8.45
N LYS A 51 -22.27 -5.79 -9.38
CA LYS A 51 -22.04 -6.07 -10.82
C LYS A 51 -21.41 -4.89 -11.58
N SER A 52 -21.34 -3.70 -10.99
CA SER A 52 -20.80 -2.52 -11.65
C SER A 52 -19.28 -2.61 -11.84
N ARG A 53 -18.75 -2.15 -12.97
CA ARG A 53 -17.29 -2.05 -13.23
C ARG A 53 -16.66 -0.80 -12.60
N LYS A 54 -17.44 0.00 -11.86
CA LYS A 54 -16.99 1.25 -11.24
C LYS A 54 -15.98 0.99 -10.12
N ARG A 55 -14.86 1.73 -10.16
CA ARG A 55 -13.80 1.71 -9.14
C ARG A 55 -14.16 2.64 -7.98
N ARG A 56 -13.67 2.34 -6.78
CA ARG A 56 -13.77 3.24 -5.63
C ARG A 56 -12.65 4.30 -5.73
N PRO A 57 -12.89 5.53 -5.26
CA PRO A 57 -11.81 6.46 -4.97
C PRO A 57 -10.83 5.81 -3.98
N THR A 58 -9.55 6.16 -4.09
CA THR A 58 -8.49 5.62 -3.24
C THR A 58 -8.67 6.07 -1.79
N ALA A 59 -8.04 5.36 -0.85
CA ALA A 59 -8.13 5.70 0.57
C ALA A 59 -7.56 7.10 0.85
N ALA A 60 -6.48 7.49 0.14
CA ALA A 60 -5.91 8.84 0.21
C ALA A 60 -6.88 9.92 -0.28
N MET A 61 -7.64 9.66 -1.35
CA MET A 61 -8.68 10.58 -1.83
C MET A 61 -9.84 10.71 -0.83
N MET A 62 -10.27 9.59 -0.24
CA MET A 62 -11.32 9.62 0.78
C MET A 62 -10.90 10.34 2.07
N ALA A 63 -9.60 10.35 2.38
CA ALA A 63 -9.03 11.08 3.49
C ALA A 63 -8.71 12.56 3.17
N GLY A 64 -8.94 13.01 1.92
CA GLY A 64 -8.63 14.37 1.48
C GLY A 64 -7.14 14.66 1.32
N LEU A 65 -6.28 13.63 1.34
CA LEU A 65 -4.82 13.76 1.23
C LEU A 65 -4.35 13.82 -0.23
N ALA A 66 -5.15 13.33 -1.17
CA ALA A 66 -4.84 13.33 -2.60
C ALA A 66 -6.05 13.76 -3.44
N GLY A 67 -5.83 14.61 -4.44
CA GLY A 67 -6.87 15.06 -5.38
C GLY A 67 -7.09 14.12 -6.56
N HIS A 68 -6.13 13.23 -6.83
CA HIS A 68 -6.14 12.29 -7.94
C HIS A 68 -5.57 10.93 -7.53
N VAL A 69 -5.65 9.98 -8.45
CA VAL A 69 -5.06 8.65 -8.28
C VAL A 69 -3.60 8.74 -8.70
N TRP A 70 -2.71 8.34 -7.81
CA TRP A 70 -1.27 8.40 -8.08
C TRP A 70 -0.83 7.24 -8.97
N SER A 71 0.07 7.54 -9.91
CA SER A 71 0.81 6.49 -10.62
C SER A 71 1.91 5.92 -9.71
N PHE A 72 2.45 4.76 -10.07
CA PHE A 72 3.58 4.18 -9.35
C PHE A 72 4.79 5.12 -9.42
N ASP A 73 5.07 5.68 -10.60
CA ASP A 73 6.19 6.60 -10.80
C ASP A 73 6.08 7.87 -9.93
N GLU A 74 4.89 8.44 -9.82
CA GLU A 74 4.63 9.60 -8.96
C GLU A 74 4.89 9.28 -7.48
N LEU A 75 4.48 8.09 -7.04
CA LEU A 75 4.72 7.63 -5.68
C LEU A 75 6.22 7.44 -5.40
N PHE A 76 6.97 6.87 -6.35
CA PHE A 76 8.42 6.69 -6.21
C PHE A 76 9.16 8.01 -6.19
N LEU A 77 8.80 8.94 -7.08
CA LEU A 77 9.37 10.28 -7.09
C LEU A 77 9.13 10.98 -5.75
N ALA A 78 7.89 10.97 -5.24
CA ALA A 78 7.57 11.57 -3.95
C ALA A 78 8.30 10.91 -2.76
N ALA A 79 8.53 9.59 -2.83
CA ALA A 79 9.27 8.87 -1.80
C ALA A 79 10.77 9.21 -1.82
N LEU A 80 11.36 9.39 -3.01
CA LEU A 80 12.78 9.73 -3.16
C LEU A 80 13.08 11.19 -2.81
N THR A 81 12.15 12.11 -3.05
CA THR A 81 12.32 13.53 -2.72
C THR A 81 12.15 13.85 -1.25
N ASN A 82 11.58 12.93 -0.45
CA ASN A 82 11.36 13.09 1.00
C ASN A 82 12.44 12.39 1.85
N VAL A 83 13.56 11.98 1.24
CA VAL A 83 14.78 11.51 1.92
C VAL A 83 15.81 12.63 1.92
#